data_AF-A0A382CR42-F1
#
_entry.id   AF-A0A382CR42-F1
#
_cell.length_a   1.000
_cell.length_b   1.000
_cell.length_c   1.000
_cell.angle_alpha   90.00
_cell.angle_beta   90.00
_cell.angle_gamma   90.00
#
_symmetry.space_group_name_H-M   'P 1'
#
loop_
_entity.id
_entity.type
_entity.pdbx_description
1 polymer ?
#
loop_
_entity_poly.entity_id
_entity_poly.type
_entity_poly.pdbx_seq_one_letter_code
_entity_poly.pdbx_strand_id
1 'polypeptide(L)'
;EDGRITKVPIDPVLPVNSFWDLGIADSTSIWLVQRAGMELRIIGYYENAGEGLQHYINWLHDFRDTHSITYGDHWAPHDIKVRELTTGKSRKEQARKMGIVFRVVPNLPIMDGIEAARRILPRCYFDADRCADGLRALSYYRCEYDEDKRIYKDRPLHDWSSHGADSWRYMAVAWIDKTYEGRTGPAILRQDWSVF
;
A
#
# COMPACT_ATOMS: atom_id res chain seq x y z
N GLU A 1 -17.76 -17.04 2.97
CA GLU A 1 -16.92 -16.21 2.08
C GLU A 1 -17.75 -15.05 1.57
N ASP A 2 -17.44 -13.82 1.95
CA ASP A 2 -18.33 -12.66 1.80
C ASP A 2 -18.36 -12.06 0.38
N GLY A 3 -17.97 -12.82 -0.66
CA GLY A 3 -17.98 -12.38 -2.06
C GLY A 3 -17.04 -11.22 -2.40
N ARG A 4 -16.09 -10.89 -1.52
CA ARG A 4 -15.19 -9.73 -1.65
C ARG A 4 -13.98 -9.96 -2.55
N ILE A 5 -13.72 -11.19 -2.97
CA ILE A 5 -12.77 -11.51 -4.05
C ILE A 5 -13.62 -11.88 -5.25
N THR A 6 -13.61 -11.03 -6.28
CA THR A 6 -14.54 -11.13 -7.41
C THR A 6 -13.98 -10.39 -8.63
N LYS A 7 -14.72 -10.35 -9.73
CA LYS A 7 -14.39 -9.46 -10.84
C LYS A 7 -14.76 -8.03 -10.46
N VAL A 8 -13.77 -7.16 -10.30
CA VAL A 8 -13.99 -5.77 -9.93
C VAL A 8 -13.87 -4.89 -11.17
N PRO A 9 -14.97 -4.25 -11.64
CA PRO A 9 -14.89 -3.36 -12.79
C PRO A 9 -14.06 -2.12 -12.43
N ILE A 10 -13.20 -1.72 -13.37
CA ILE A 10 -12.45 -0.46 -13.28
C ILE A 10 -13.36 0.65 -13.76
N ASP A 11 -13.55 1.67 -12.93
CA ASP A 11 -14.38 2.83 -13.25
C ASP A 11 -13.50 3.99 -13.75
N PRO A 12 -13.53 4.37 -15.04
CA PRO A 12 -12.67 5.43 -15.58
C PRO A 12 -12.84 6.80 -14.91
N VAL A 13 -13.99 7.06 -14.29
CA VAL A 13 -14.31 8.34 -13.65
C VAL A 13 -13.71 8.44 -12.24
N LEU A 14 -13.42 7.30 -11.60
CA LEU A 14 -12.83 7.28 -10.27
C LEU A 14 -11.31 7.32 -10.33
N PRO A 15 -10.66 8.28 -9.62
CA PRO A 15 -9.21 8.33 -9.59
C PRO A 15 -8.65 7.10 -8.88
N VAL A 16 -7.54 6.58 -9.41
CA VAL A 16 -6.82 5.44 -8.85
C VAL A 16 -5.68 5.95 -7.97
N ASN A 17 -5.68 5.59 -6.70
CA ASN A 17 -4.52 5.82 -5.83
C ASN A 17 -3.59 4.61 -5.91
N SER A 18 -2.28 4.85 -5.87
CA SER A 18 -1.30 3.77 -5.81
C SER A 18 -0.52 3.79 -4.50
N PHE A 19 -0.20 2.61 -3.98
CA PHE A 19 0.53 2.45 -2.72
C PHE A 19 1.70 1.52 -2.94
N TRP A 20 2.89 2.04 -2.70
CA TRP A 20 4.15 1.41 -3.08
C TRP A 20 4.88 0.93 -1.84
N ASP A 21 5.56 -0.20 -1.97
CA ASP A 21 6.71 -0.58 -1.15
C ASP A 21 7.94 -0.62 -2.07
N LEU A 22 8.99 0.14 -1.74
CA LEU A 22 10.14 0.34 -2.62
C LEU A 22 11.35 -0.48 -2.14
N GLY A 23 11.47 -1.71 -2.61
CA GLY A 23 12.66 -2.55 -2.43
C GLY A 23 13.78 -2.17 -3.40
N ILE A 24 14.95 -1.78 -2.89
CA ILE A 24 16.15 -1.47 -3.71
C ILE A 24 16.96 -2.75 -3.99
N ALA A 25 17.11 -3.55 -2.94
CA ALA A 25 17.74 -4.88 -2.97
C ALA A 25 16.69 -6.00 -2.98
N ASP A 26 15.41 -5.63 -2.85
CA ASP A 26 14.27 -6.52 -2.68
C ASP A 26 13.18 -6.18 -3.71
N SER A 27 12.02 -6.84 -3.63
CA SER A 27 10.89 -6.56 -4.52
C SER A 27 10.30 -5.17 -4.26
N THR A 28 9.88 -4.50 -5.33
CA THR A 28 8.98 -3.35 -5.26
C THR A 28 7.56 -3.82 -5.54
N SER A 29 6.61 -3.48 -4.67
CA SER A 29 5.19 -3.84 -4.82
C SER A 29 4.30 -2.61 -4.89
N ILE A 30 3.20 -2.70 -5.64
CA ILE A 30 2.27 -1.60 -5.91
C ILE A 30 0.84 -2.11 -5.86
N TRP A 31 0.01 -1.51 -5.00
CA TRP A 31 -1.44 -1.70 -4.99
C TRP A 31 -2.15 -0.56 -5.70
N LEU A 32 -3.16 -0.86 -6.51
CA LEU A 32 -4.03 0.11 -7.19
C LEU A 32 -5.44 0.09 -6.60
N VAL A 33 -5.92 1.26 -6.16
CA VAL A 33 -7.17 1.36 -5.39
C VAL A 33 -8.07 2.49 -5.89
N GLN A 34 -9.33 2.16 -6.15
CA GLN A 34 -10.42 3.11 -6.39
C GLN A 34 -11.33 3.20 -5.16
N ARG A 35 -11.74 4.42 -4.82
CA ARG A 35 -12.74 4.64 -3.78
C ARG A 35 -14.12 4.78 -4.42
N ALA A 36 -15.01 3.83 -4.12
CA ALA A 36 -16.43 3.90 -4.50
C ALA A 36 -17.28 4.12 -3.23
N GLY A 37 -17.49 5.38 -2.86
CA GLY A 37 -18.21 5.73 -1.63
C GLY A 37 -17.47 5.25 -0.37
N MET A 38 -18.03 4.24 0.31
CA MET A 38 -17.45 3.59 1.49
C MET A 38 -16.56 2.39 1.14
N GLU A 39 -16.71 1.85 -0.07
CA GLU A 39 -16.00 0.67 -0.56
C GLU A 39 -14.64 1.04 -1.16
N LEU A 40 -13.69 0.14 -1.02
CA LEU A 40 -12.36 0.23 -1.61
C LEU A 40 -12.23 -0.88 -2.65
N ARG A 41 -12.16 -0.50 -3.91
CA ARG A 41 -11.98 -1.41 -5.03
C ARG A 41 -10.50 -1.53 -5.32
N ILE A 42 -9.94 -2.69 -5.02
CA ILE A 42 -8.55 -3.03 -5.31
C ILE A 42 -8.54 -3.61 -6.72
N ILE A 43 -8.08 -2.79 -7.67
CA ILE A 43 -8.23 -3.05 -9.10
C ILE A 43 -6.97 -3.63 -9.74
N GLY A 44 -5.89 -3.72 -8.99
CA GLY A 44 -4.64 -4.30 -9.45
C GLY A 44 -3.58 -4.37 -8.37
N TYR A 45 -2.69 -5.33 -8.55
CA TYR A 45 -1.47 -5.52 -7.81
C TYR A 45 -0.33 -5.76 -8.79
N TYR A 46 0.85 -5.21 -8.50
CA TYR A 46 2.06 -5.48 -9.25
C TYR A 46 3.25 -5.59 -8.33
N GLU A 47 4.07 -6.61 -8.51
CA GLU A 47 5.32 -6.79 -7.79
C GLU A 47 6.39 -7.32 -8.74
N ASN A 48 7.60 -6.76 -8.65
CA ASN A 48 8.78 -7.30 -9.31
C ASN A 48 10.05 -6.97 -8.52
N ALA A 49 11.17 -7.62 -8.83
CA ALA A 49 12.48 -7.39 -8.22
C ALA A 49 13.54 -7.10 -9.28
N GLY A 50 14.61 -6.41 -8.88
CA GLY A 50 15.77 -6.15 -9.75
C GLY A 50 15.57 -5.06 -10.82
N GLU A 51 14.38 -4.48 -10.91
CA GLU A 51 14.06 -3.41 -11.87
C GLU A 51 14.26 -2.01 -11.28
N GLY A 52 14.59 -1.05 -12.14
CA GLY A 52 14.70 0.36 -11.77
C GLY A 52 13.34 1.05 -11.66
N LEU A 53 13.29 2.21 -10.99
CA LEU A 53 12.05 3.00 -10.81
C LEU A 53 11.31 3.28 -12.12
N GLN A 54 12.04 3.45 -13.24
CA GLN A 54 11.47 3.70 -14.55
C GLN A 54 10.51 2.60 -15.00
N HIS A 55 10.86 1.34 -14.73
CA HIS A 55 10.06 0.17 -15.10
C HIS A 55 8.65 0.24 -14.51
N TYR A 56 8.59 0.49 -13.20
CA TYR A 56 7.33 0.56 -12.46
C TYR A 56 6.45 1.74 -12.89
N ILE A 57 7.06 2.88 -13.21
CA ILE A 57 6.31 4.04 -13.71
C ILE A 57 5.77 3.78 -15.12
N ASN A 58 6.54 3.12 -15.98
CA ASN A 58 6.04 2.70 -17.30
C ASN A 58 4.86 1.74 -17.16
N TRP A 59 4.96 0.74 -16.28
CA TRP A 59 3.86 -0.18 -16.00
C TRP A 59 2.59 0.56 -15.55
N LEU A 60 2.72 1.60 -14.73
CA LEU A 60 1.58 2.45 -14.36
C LEU A 60 1.01 3.23 -15.55
N HIS A 61 1.85 3.78 -16.41
CA HIS A 61 1.38 4.48 -17.62
C HIS A 61 0.64 3.52 -18.55
N ASP A 62 1.16 2.31 -18.76
CA ASP A 62 0.52 1.29 -19.58
C ASP A 62 -0.83 0.88 -18.97
N PHE A 63 -0.89 0.68 -17.66
CA PHE A 63 -2.14 0.37 -16.95
C PHE A 63 -3.15 1.51 -17.10
N ARG A 64 -2.69 2.76 -17.02
CA ARG A 64 -3.53 3.96 -17.18
C ARG A 64 -4.15 4.02 -18.57
N ASP A 65 -3.31 3.87 -19.58
CA ASP A 65 -3.71 4.04 -20.98
C ASP A 65 -4.61 2.87 -21.42
N THR A 66 -4.33 1.66 -20.96
CA THR A 66 -5.15 0.46 -21.23
C THR A 66 -6.56 0.58 -20.65
N HIS A 67 -6.71 1.13 -19.44
CA HIS A 67 -7.99 1.20 -18.74
C HIS A 67 -8.64 2.58 -18.79
N SER A 68 -8.04 3.55 -19.49
CA SER A 68 -8.50 4.93 -19.60
C SER A 68 -8.79 5.59 -18.25
N ILE A 69 -7.98 5.28 -17.23
CA ILE A 69 -8.13 5.82 -15.87
C ILE A 69 -7.31 7.09 -15.68
N THR A 70 -7.54 7.78 -14.56
CA THR A 70 -6.68 8.83 -14.05
C THR A 70 -6.07 8.41 -12.72
N TYR A 71 -4.81 8.80 -12.47
CA TYR A 71 -4.19 8.61 -11.16
C TYR A 71 -4.52 9.76 -10.23
N GLY A 72 -4.82 9.41 -8.98
CA GLY A 72 -4.90 10.33 -7.85
C GLY A 72 -3.54 10.43 -7.16
N ASP A 73 -3.48 10.00 -5.89
CA ASP A 73 -2.24 10.07 -5.12
C ASP A 73 -1.39 8.80 -5.26
N HIS A 74 -0.08 9.00 -5.36
CA HIS A 74 0.92 7.95 -5.26
C HIS A 74 1.58 8.01 -3.88
N TRP A 75 1.48 6.94 -3.10
CA TRP A 75 2.02 6.85 -1.75
C TRP A 75 3.24 5.94 -1.72
N ALA A 76 4.30 6.41 -1.08
CA ALA A 76 5.54 5.69 -0.91
C ALA A 76 5.98 5.72 0.57
N PRO A 77 6.81 4.75 1.00
CA PRO A 77 7.37 4.73 2.35
C PRO A 77 8.33 5.90 2.58
N HIS A 78 8.74 6.09 3.83
CA HIS A 78 9.71 7.13 4.23
C HIS A 78 11.06 6.96 3.51
N ASP A 79 11.41 5.72 3.17
CA ASP A 79 12.69 5.36 2.55
C ASP A 79 12.86 5.86 1.11
N ILE A 80 11.81 6.42 0.48
CA ILE A 80 11.94 7.08 -0.83
C ILE A 80 12.88 8.30 -0.81
N LYS A 81 13.14 8.86 0.37
CA LYS A 81 14.04 10.02 0.54
C LYS A 81 15.53 9.63 0.46
N VAL A 82 15.86 8.35 0.57
CA VAL A 82 17.25 7.88 0.49
C VAL A 82 17.76 8.10 -0.94
N ARG A 83 18.87 8.84 -1.06
CA ARG A 83 19.51 9.14 -2.35
C ARG A 83 20.04 7.85 -2.97
N GLU A 84 19.85 7.68 -4.28
CA GLU A 84 20.58 6.65 -5.00
C GLU A 84 22.06 7.04 -5.08
N LEU A 85 22.92 6.16 -4.54
CA LEU A 85 24.37 6.34 -4.56
C LEU A 85 24.93 6.51 -5.98
N THR A 86 24.28 5.91 -6.98
CA THR A 86 24.72 5.90 -8.38
C THR A 86 24.40 7.19 -9.14
N THR A 87 23.26 7.85 -8.87
CA THR A 87 22.79 9.00 -9.67
C THR A 87 22.83 10.33 -8.92
N GLY A 88 23.05 10.31 -7.60
CA GLY A 88 23.12 11.49 -6.73
C GLY A 88 21.78 12.23 -6.56
N LYS A 89 20.70 11.76 -7.20
CA LYS A 89 19.34 12.33 -7.12
C LYS A 89 18.47 11.49 -6.19
N SER A 90 17.54 12.13 -5.50
CA SER A 90 16.54 11.39 -4.73
C SER A 90 15.56 10.69 -5.68
N ARG A 91 15.08 9.49 -5.34
CA ARG A 91 14.08 8.77 -6.15
C ARG A 91 12.82 9.58 -6.39
N LYS A 92 12.45 10.40 -5.41
CA LYS A 92 11.35 11.36 -5.51
C LYS A 92 11.54 12.38 -6.64
N GLU A 93 12.75 12.87 -6.87
CA GLU A 93 13.03 13.80 -7.98
C GLU A 93 13.01 13.10 -9.33
N GLN A 94 13.48 11.86 -9.40
CA GLN A 94 13.41 11.06 -10.63
C GLN A 94 11.95 10.75 -11.00
N ALA A 95 11.15 10.27 -10.04
CA ALA A 95 9.71 10.05 -10.21
C ALA A 95 8.98 11.31 -10.71
N ARG A 96 9.30 12.47 -10.12
CA ARG A 96 8.68 13.75 -10.48
C ARG A 96 8.93 14.13 -11.93
N LYS A 97 10.14 13.89 -12.44
CA LYS A 97 10.46 14.13 -13.87
C LYS A 97 9.67 13.24 -14.81
N MET A 98 9.24 12.09 -14.32
CA MET A 98 8.46 11.12 -15.06
C MET A 98 6.94 11.26 -14.86
N GLY A 99 6.51 12.31 -14.17
CA GLY A 99 5.09 12.62 -13.97
C GLY A 99 4.47 12.04 -12.69
N ILE A 100 5.24 11.34 -11.84
CA ILE A 100 4.74 10.83 -10.55
C ILE A 100 5.21 11.71 -9.40
N VAL A 101 4.24 12.21 -8.63
CA VAL A 101 4.51 12.94 -7.38
C VAL A 101 4.14 12.06 -6.19
N PHE A 102 5.16 11.57 -5.49
CA PHE A 102 4.98 10.75 -4.31
C PHE A 102 4.64 11.57 -3.05
N ARG A 103 3.60 11.13 -2.36
CA ARG A 103 3.32 11.43 -0.96
C ARG A 103 3.97 10.39 -0.07
N VAL A 104 4.39 10.83 1.11
CA VAL A 104 5.03 9.96 2.09
C VAL A 104 3.96 9.52 3.07
N VAL A 105 3.81 8.21 3.24
CA VAL A 105 2.87 7.61 4.19
C VAL A 105 3.24 8.03 5.62
N PRO A 106 2.29 8.30 6.53
CA PRO A 106 2.61 8.57 7.93
C PRO A 106 3.48 7.48 8.58
N ASN A 107 4.40 7.87 9.47
CA ASN A 107 5.23 6.90 10.18
C ASN A 107 4.47 6.38 11.40
N LEU A 108 3.89 5.18 11.30
CA LEU A 108 3.27 4.48 12.42
C LEU A 108 4.12 3.27 12.84
N PRO A 109 4.08 2.87 14.12
CA PRO A 109 4.59 1.59 14.56
C PRO A 109 4.04 0.45 13.69
N ILE A 110 4.88 -0.56 13.41
CA ILE A 110 4.53 -1.67 12.51
C ILE A 110 3.24 -2.36 12.97
N MET A 111 3.11 -2.61 14.28
CA MET A 111 1.94 -3.26 14.85
C MET A 111 0.65 -2.46 14.65
N ASP A 112 0.69 -1.15 14.85
CA ASP A 112 -0.46 -0.25 14.60
C ASP A 112 -0.83 -0.26 13.11
N GLY A 113 0.17 -0.29 12.24
CA GLY A 113 -0.03 -0.44 10.80
C GLY A 113 -0.68 -1.78 10.42
N ILE A 114 -0.25 -2.88 11.04
CA ILE A 114 -0.85 -4.21 10.81
C ILE A 114 -2.30 -4.22 11.28
N GLU A 115 -2.60 -3.60 12.43
CA GLU A 115 -3.98 -3.49 12.90
C GLU A 115 -4.84 -2.66 11.94
N ALA A 116 -4.32 -1.52 11.46
CA ALA A 116 -4.97 -0.72 10.42
C ALA A 116 -5.26 -1.54 9.15
N ALA A 117 -4.27 -2.32 8.69
CA ALA A 117 -4.41 -3.23 7.55
C ALA A 117 -5.50 -4.28 7.74
N ARG A 118 -5.69 -4.80 8.96
CA ARG A 118 -6.78 -5.75 9.25
C ARG A 118 -8.14 -5.07 9.28
N ARG A 119 -8.22 -3.87 9.88
CA ARG A 119 -9.46 -3.10 10.02
C ARG A 119 -10.03 -2.64 8.68
N ILE A 120 -9.20 -2.46 7.64
CA ILE A 120 -9.65 -1.99 6.34
C ILE A 120 -10.20 -3.10 5.43
N LEU A 121 -9.76 -4.36 5.61
CA LEU A 121 -10.15 -5.50 4.77
C LEU A 121 -11.67 -5.68 4.57
N PRO A 122 -12.54 -5.51 5.60
CA PRO A 122 -13.99 -5.65 5.41
C PRO A 122 -14.61 -4.65 4.42
N ARG A 123 -13.89 -3.56 4.10
CA ARG A 123 -14.30 -2.54 3.14
C ARG A 123 -13.74 -2.77 1.74
N CYS A 124 -12.85 -3.74 1.58
CA CYS A 124 -12.09 -3.96 0.36
C CYS A 124 -12.73 -5.04 -0.52
N TYR A 125 -12.80 -4.76 -1.81
CA TYR A 125 -13.16 -5.69 -2.86
C TYR A 125 -11.97 -5.86 -3.77
N PHE A 126 -11.47 -7.08 -3.90
CA PHE A 126 -10.29 -7.41 -4.68
C PHE A 126 -10.67 -8.00 -6.02
N ASP A 127 -10.04 -7.51 -7.09
CA ASP A 127 -10.11 -8.18 -8.38
C ASP A 127 -9.41 -9.54 -8.31
N ALA A 128 -10.14 -10.61 -8.62
CA ALA A 128 -9.66 -11.98 -8.48
C ALA A 128 -8.43 -12.27 -9.35
N ASP A 129 -8.37 -11.70 -10.55
CA ASP A 129 -7.30 -11.97 -11.51
C ASP A 129 -6.12 -11.00 -11.30
N ARG A 130 -6.39 -9.69 -11.30
CA ARG A 130 -5.34 -8.66 -11.23
C ARG A 130 -4.73 -8.51 -9.84
N CYS A 131 -5.36 -9.06 -8.79
CA CYS A 131 -4.82 -9.06 -7.44
C CYS A 131 -4.36 -10.45 -6.97
N ALA A 132 -4.33 -11.47 -7.84
CA ALA A 132 -4.05 -12.85 -7.44
C ALA A 132 -2.74 -13.00 -6.64
N ASP A 133 -1.65 -12.37 -7.11
CA ASP A 133 -0.35 -12.43 -6.44
C ASP A 133 -0.34 -11.68 -5.12
N GLY A 134 -0.99 -10.51 -5.06
CA GLY A 134 -1.10 -9.72 -3.83
C GLY A 134 -2.00 -10.38 -2.78
N LEU A 135 -3.08 -11.04 -3.20
CA LEU A 135 -3.92 -11.87 -2.34
C LEU A 135 -3.13 -13.05 -1.78
N ARG A 136 -2.27 -13.68 -2.60
CA ARG A 136 -1.35 -14.71 -2.15
C ARG A 136 -0.41 -14.15 -1.08
N ALA A 137 0.22 -13.00 -1.32
CA ALA A 137 1.08 -12.35 -0.32
C ALA A 137 0.34 -12.09 1.01
N LEU A 138 -0.86 -11.49 0.96
CA LEU A 138 -1.66 -11.24 2.16
C LEU A 138 -2.04 -12.52 2.92
N SER A 139 -2.28 -13.63 2.21
CA SER A 139 -2.61 -14.92 2.83
C SER A 139 -1.44 -15.61 3.53
N TYR A 140 -0.19 -15.36 3.10
CA TYR A 140 1.02 -15.97 3.64
C TYR A 140 1.72 -15.12 4.72
N TYR A 141 1.29 -13.86 4.87
CA TYR A 141 1.84 -12.92 5.83
C TYR A 141 1.64 -13.40 7.27
N ARG A 142 2.74 -13.69 7.96
CA ARG A 142 2.75 -14.32 9.29
C ARG A 142 3.83 -13.72 10.18
N CYS A 143 3.66 -13.86 11.50
CA CYS A 143 4.71 -13.50 12.45
C CYS A 143 5.87 -14.50 12.37
N GLU A 144 7.09 -14.02 12.57
CA GLU A 144 8.26 -14.88 12.69
C GLU A 144 8.13 -15.72 13.97
N TYR A 145 8.30 -17.04 13.85
CA TYR A 145 8.32 -17.96 14.99
C TYR A 145 9.77 -18.29 15.34
N ASP A 146 10.13 -18.07 16.60
CA ASP A 146 11.43 -18.45 17.16
C ASP A 146 11.32 -19.89 17.69
N GLU A 147 11.86 -20.86 16.96
CA GLU A 147 11.78 -22.29 17.32
C GLU A 147 12.50 -22.61 18.64
N ASP A 148 13.63 -21.94 18.92
CA ASP A 148 14.43 -22.16 20.11
C ASP A 148 13.71 -21.67 21.38
N LYS A 149 13.11 -20.47 21.29
CA LYS A 149 12.38 -19.88 22.40
C LYS A 149 10.91 -20.29 22.46
N ARG A 150 10.41 -20.95 21.41
CA ARG A 150 9.00 -21.33 21.22
C ARG A 150 8.03 -20.15 21.34
N ILE A 151 8.46 -18.96 20.91
CA ILE A 151 7.66 -17.72 20.95
C ILE A 151 7.52 -17.12 19.56
N TYR A 152 6.39 -16.47 19.30
CA TYR A 152 6.27 -15.58 18.15
C TYR A 152 7.00 -14.27 18.45
N LYS A 153 7.78 -13.77 17.49
CA LYS A 153 8.42 -12.47 17.60
C LYS A 153 7.39 -11.36 17.32
N ASP A 154 7.66 -10.18 17.85
CA ASP A 154 6.84 -8.97 17.62
C ASP A 154 7.00 -8.38 16.21
N ARG A 155 7.77 -9.05 15.33
CA ARG A 155 8.00 -8.62 13.95
C ARG A 155 7.42 -9.64 12.95
N PRO A 156 6.85 -9.15 11.84
CA PRO A 156 6.44 -10.03 10.75
C PRO A 156 7.65 -10.77 10.18
N LEU A 157 7.41 -11.99 9.69
CA LEU A 157 8.41 -12.74 8.94
C LEU A 157 8.71 -11.99 7.65
N HIS A 158 9.98 -11.68 7.42
CA HIS A 158 10.44 -11.09 6.18
C HIS A 158 10.72 -12.20 5.17
N ASP A 159 9.72 -12.52 4.36
CA ASP A 159 9.80 -13.45 3.23
C ASP A 159 9.19 -12.79 1.98
N TRP A 160 9.05 -13.52 0.88
CA TRP A 160 8.48 -12.99 -0.37
C TRP A 160 7.09 -12.34 -0.18
N SER A 161 6.33 -12.71 0.86
CA SER A 161 5.00 -12.15 1.14
C SER A 161 5.04 -10.80 1.85
N SER A 162 6.19 -10.39 2.41
CA SER A 162 6.26 -9.18 3.22
C SER A 162 6.11 -7.91 2.39
N HIS A 163 6.59 -7.88 1.15
CA HIS A 163 6.54 -6.68 0.30
C HIS A 163 5.10 -6.27 -0.03
N GLY A 164 4.30 -7.24 -0.52
CA GLY A 164 2.88 -7.02 -0.78
C GLY A 164 2.08 -6.66 0.48
N ALA A 165 2.45 -7.23 1.62
CA ALA A 165 1.82 -6.92 2.90
C ALA A 165 2.24 -5.54 3.46
N ASP A 166 3.48 -5.11 3.25
CA ASP A 166 3.96 -3.80 3.67
C ASP A 166 3.37 -2.67 2.83
N SER A 167 3.28 -2.84 1.51
CA SER A 167 2.55 -1.91 0.65
C SER A 167 1.06 -1.83 1.00
N TRP A 168 0.45 -2.96 1.39
CA TRP A 168 -0.92 -2.98 1.90
C TRP A 168 -1.06 -2.24 3.25
N ARG A 169 -0.11 -2.43 4.16
CA ARG A 169 -0.04 -1.69 5.41
C ARG A 169 0.05 -0.20 5.16
N TYR A 170 0.90 0.23 4.23
CA TYR A 170 1.00 1.62 3.82
C TYR A 170 -0.30 2.18 3.26
N MET A 171 -1.02 1.38 2.47
CA MET A 171 -2.35 1.72 1.99
C MET A 171 -3.31 1.98 3.14
N ALA A 172 -3.35 1.10 4.13
CA ALA A 172 -4.25 1.25 5.28
C ALA A 172 -3.91 2.50 6.11
N VAL A 173 -2.63 2.79 6.33
CA VAL A 173 -2.17 3.96 7.09
C VAL A 173 -2.49 5.27 6.36
N ALA A 174 -2.17 5.36 5.07
CA ALA A 174 -2.49 6.53 4.27
C ALA A 174 -4.01 6.74 4.13
N TRP A 175 -4.79 5.66 4.15
CA TRP A 175 -6.24 5.74 4.10
C TRP A 175 -6.86 6.32 5.37
N ILE A 176 -6.34 5.94 6.55
CA ILE A 176 -6.80 6.47 7.84
C ILE A 176 -6.66 8.01 7.85
N ASP A 177 -5.53 8.52 7.35
CA ASP A 177 -5.25 9.96 7.27
C ASP A 177 -6.27 10.69 6.38
N LYS A 178 -6.64 10.11 5.22
CA LYS A 178 -7.68 10.69 4.35
C LYS A 178 -9.08 10.67 4.95
N THR A 179 -9.41 9.71 5.81
CA THR A 179 -10.67 9.77 6.57
C THR A 179 -10.68 10.91 7.60
N TYR A 180 -9.51 11.37 8.03
CA TYR A 180 -9.36 12.54 8.90
C TYR A 180 -9.37 13.86 8.13
N GLU A 181 -8.89 13.93 6.88
CA GLU A 181 -8.96 15.17 6.07
C GLU A 181 -10.41 15.64 5.78
N GLY A 182 -11.41 14.73 5.86
CA GLY A 182 -12.83 15.10 5.80
C GLY A 182 -13.45 15.57 7.12
N ARG A 183 -12.67 15.58 8.21
CA ARG A 183 -13.04 16.09 9.54
C ARG A 183 -12.01 17.14 9.91
N THR A 184 -12.29 18.41 9.65
CA THR A 184 -11.42 19.51 10.06
C THR A 184 -11.16 19.47 11.57
N GLY A 185 -9.99 18.97 11.96
CA GLY A 185 -9.48 18.94 13.33
C GLY A 185 -8.66 17.69 13.63
N PRO A 186 -7.52 17.79 14.35
CA PRO A 186 -6.80 16.60 14.81
C PRO A 186 -7.73 15.79 15.70
N ALA A 187 -7.82 14.47 15.48
CA ALA A 187 -8.39 13.59 16.48
C ALA A 187 -7.47 13.57 17.69
N ILE A 188 -7.73 14.48 18.62
CA ILE A 188 -7.40 14.26 20.02
C ILE A 188 -8.25 13.04 20.42
N LEU A 189 -7.61 11.87 20.51
CA LEU A 189 -8.10 10.77 21.33
C LEU A 189 -8.22 11.31 22.75
N ARG A 190 -9.35 11.93 23.08
CA ARG A 190 -9.74 12.15 24.47
C ARG A 190 -10.03 10.77 25.04
N GLN A 191 -9.04 10.19 25.71
CA GLN A 191 -9.29 9.22 26.76
C GLN A 191 -9.92 9.98 27.93
N ASP A 192 -11.24 10.19 27.88
CA ASP A 192 -11.99 10.52 29.08
C ASP A 192 -12.21 9.21 29.85
N TRP A 193 -11.29 8.92 30.77
CA TRP A 193 -11.56 7.99 31.86
C TRP A 193 -12.13 8.80 33.02
N SER A 194 -13.42 9.15 32.96
CA SER A 194 -14.15 9.56 34.16
C SER A 194 -14.70 8.31 34.85
N VAL A 195 -13.94 7.80 35.82
CA VAL A 195 -14.48 6.87 36.81
C VAL A 195 -14.92 7.73 37.99
N PHE A 196 -16.08 8.37 37.86
CA PHE A 196 -17.08 8.78 38.87
C PHE A 196 -18.20 9.53 38.16
#